data_AF-A0A2K8K809-F1
#
_entry.id   AF-A0A2K8K809-F1
#
_cell.length_a   1.000
_cell.length_b   1.000
_cell.length_c   1.000
_cell.angle_alpha   90.00
_cell.angle_beta   90.00
_cell.angle_gamma   90.00
#
_symmetry.space_group_name_H-M   'P 1'
#
loop_
_entity.id
_entity.type
_entity.pdbx_description
1 polymer ?
#
loop_
_entity_poly.entity_id
_entity_poly.type
_entity_poly.pdbx_seq_one_letter_code
_entity_poly.pdbx_strand_id
1 'polypeptide(L)'
;MFGVQAAAQSLTVEDIRAQIEAEQSQPNPYDALLADPDPVIARRAMEIMIESGDPVLRDLAIEFGVNSPDPEFRHLAMLAWFKSNPRMEIVVENNGSPDQNFRRVARGRGSEPNSQGQFIWITQITGYNAQETCFVSGNTCLFRHTPNGAWIRQSSVWQEIAINNEGQLSGEISKSAGGGSANVRFHVPVP
;
A
#
# COMPACT_ATOMS: atom_id res chain seq x y z
N MET A 1 -8.99 45.31 42.15
CA MET A 1 -8.91 44.44 40.96
C MET A 1 -7.83 43.40 41.24
N PHE A 2 -8.21 42.15 41.49
CA PHE A 2 -7.26 41.07 41.72
C PHE A 2 -7.07 40.31 40.40
N GLY A 3 -5.85 40.27 39.89
CA GLY A 3 -5.48 39.50 38.71
C GLY A 3 -5.39 38.02 39.05
N VAL A 4 -6.16 37.20 38.35
CA VAL A 4 -6.02 35.75 38.39
C VAL A 4 -4.82 35.38 37.51
N GLN A 5 -3.71 34.96 38.12
CA GLN A 5 -2.61 34.32 37.41
C GLN A 5 -3.03 32.88 37.07
N ALA A 6 -3.21 32.61 35.77
CA ALA A 6 -3.34 31.24 35.27
C ALA A 6 -1.96 30.56 35.33
N ALA A 7 -1.79 29.62 36.26
CA ALA A 7 -0.65 28.72 36.24
C ALA A 7 -0.82 27.74 35.06
N ALA A 8 0.03 27.87 34.05
CA ALA A 8 0.16 26.85 33.02
C ALA A 8 0.76 25.60 33.65
N GLN A 9 -0.09 24.60 33.96
CA GLN A 9 0.39 23.29 34.40
C GLN A 9 1.08 22.61 33.21
N SER A 10 2.38 22.34 33.35
CA SER A 10 3.13 21.56 32.38
C SER A 10 2.69 20.10 32.47
N LEU A 11 2.13 19.57 31.39
CA LEU A 11 1.82 18.14 31.24
C LEU A 11 3.08 17.29 31.49
N THR A 12 2.97 16.29 32.36
CA THR A 12 4.04 15.31 32.56
C THR A 12 4.03 14.26 31.44
N VAL A 13 5.13 13.52 31.28
CA VAL A 13 5.22 12.43 30.29
C VAL A 13 4.19 11.34 30.58
N GLU A 14 3.95 11.08 31.86
CA GLU A 14 2.94 10.13 32.35
C GLU A 14 1.51 10.58 31.99
N ASP A 15 1.20 11.87 32.14
CA ASP A 15 -0.10 12.42 31.75
C ASP A 15 -0.34 12.33 30.23
N ILE A 16 0.70 12.57 29.43
CA ILE A 16 0.64 12.42 27.97
C ILE A 16 0.38 10.94 27.60
N ARG A 17 1.06 9.99 28.26
CA ARG A 17 0.83 8.56 28.02
C ARG A 17 -0.59 8.14 28.39
N ALA A 18 -1.10 8.60 29.53
CA ALA A 18 -2.46 8.32 29.96
C ALA A 18 -3.52 8.90 29.01
N GLN A 19 -3.26 10.08 28.42
CA GLN A 19 -4.12 10.65 27.38
C GLN A 19 -4.11 9.82 26.09
N ILE A 20 -2.92 9.38 25.64
CA ILE A 20 -2.81 8.51 24.46
C ILE A 20 -3.56 7.18 24.68
N GLU A 21 -3.39 6.55 25.85
CA GLU A 21 -4.10 5.30 26.18
C GLU A 21 -5.62 5.52 26.26
N ALA A 22 -6.06 6.65 26.82
CA ALA A 22 -7.48 7.00 26.88
C ALA A 22 -8.08 7.24 25.49
N GLU A 23 -7.38 7.91 24.59
CA GLU A 23 -7.80 8.11 23.19
C GLU A 23 -7.83 6.79 22.42
N GLN A 24 -6.82 5.92 22.58
CA GLN A 24 -6.77 4.61 21.93
C GLN A 24 -7.85 3.63 22.43
N SER A 25 -8.36 3.83 23.65
CA SER A 25 -9.40 2.98 24.22
C SER A 25 -10.81 3.29 23.72
N GLN A 26 -11.02 4.41 23.01
CA GLN A 26 -12.32 4.74 22.45
C GLN A 26 -12.52 4.00 21.12
N PRO A 27 -13.53 3.11 21.03
CA PRO A 27 -13.82 2.43 19.77
C PRO A 27 -14.17 3.46 18.71
N ASN A 28 -13.45 3.41 17.60
CA ASN A 28 -13.68 4.33 16.49
C ASN A 28 -15.07 4.05 15.89
N PRO A 29 -15.98 5.04 15.85
CA PRO A 29 -17.33 4.82 15.33
C PRO A 29 -17.35 4.38 13.86
N TYR A 30 -16.29 4.68 13.10
CA TYR A 30 -16.15 4.21 11.71
C TYR A 30 -15.86 2.71 11.63
N ASP A 31 -15.17 2.13 12.61
CA ASP A 31 -14.90 0.68 12.64
C ASP A 31 -16.20 -0.11 12.77
N ALA A 32 -17.15 0.41 13.56
CA ALA A 32 -18.47 -0.19 13.70
C ALA A 32 -19.28 -0.17 12.40
N LEU A 33 -19.14 0.90 11.59
CA LEU A 33 -19.79 1.00 10.28
C LEU A 33 -19.13 0.06 9.26
N LEU A 34 -17.80 -0.05 9.28
CA LEU A 34 -17.06 -0.96 8.40
C LEU A 34 -17.30 -2.43 8.76
N ALA A 35 -17.50 -2.74 10.04
CA ALA A 35 -17.84 -4.07 10.55
C ALA A 35 -19.35 -4.37 10.61
N ASP A 36 -20.20 -3.55 9.95
CA ASP A 36 -21.65 -3.75 9.94
C ASP A 36 -21.99 -5.13 9.33
N PRO A 37 -22.90 -5.92 9.95
CA PRO A 37 -23.29 -7.22 9.43
C PRO A 37 -23.99 -7.15 8.07
N ASP A 38 -24.55 -6.00 7.69
CA ASP A 38 -25.05 -5.77 6.34
C ASP A 38 -23.89 -5.32 5.42
N PRO A 39 -23.45 -6.17 4.47
CA PRO A 39 -22.33 -5.84 3.59
C PRO A 39 -22.61 -4.61 2.71
N VAL A 40 -23.88 -4.25 2.47
CA VAL A 40 -24.25 -3.05 1.72
C VAL A 40 -23.93 -1.79 2.54
N ILE A 41 -24.21 -1.81 3.85
CA ILE A 41 -23.90 -0.71 4.76
C ILE A 41 -22.39 -0.57 4.89
N ALA A 42 -21.68 -1.66 5.18
CA ALA A 42 -20.23 -1.68 5.32
C ALA A 42 -19.51 -1.17 4.07
N ARG A 43 -19.92 -1.64 2.88
CA ARG A 43 -19.37 -1.18 1.60
C ARG A 43 -19.62 0.30 1.40
N ARG A 44 -20.84 0.77 1.67
CA ARG A 44 -21.19 2.18 1.47
C ARG A 44 -20.42 3.08 2.44
N ALA A 45 -20.21 2.65 3.68
CA ALA A 45 -19.38 3.35 4.64
C ALA A 45 -17.93 3.49 4.13
N MET A 46 -17.34 2.39 3.64
CA MET A 46 -16.00 2.39 3.05
C MET A 46 -15.88 3.37 1.86
N GLU A 47 -16.83 3.33 0.93
CA GLU A 47 -16.87 4.27 -0.21
C GLU A 47 -16.94 5.72 0.26
N ILE A 48 -17.83 6.04 1.20
CA ILE A 48 -17.97 7.40 1.74
C ILE A 48 -16.68 7.86 2.40
N MET A 49 -16.02 7.00 3.16
CA MET A 49 -14.74 7.29 3.81
C MET A 49 -13.64 7.58 2.78
N ILE A 50 -13.55 6.78 1.72
CA ILE A 50 -12.62 6.99 0.60
C ILE A 50 -12.91 8.31 -0.15
N GLU A 51 -14.18 8.62 -0.39
CA GLU A 51 -14.63 9.79 -1.16
C GLU A 51 -14.63 11.09 -0.35
N SER A 52 -14.55 11.01 0.98
CA SER A 52 -14.63 12.16 1.89
C SER A 52 -13.55 13.22 1.67
N GLY A 53 -12.40 12.82 1.10
CA GLY A 53 -11.21 13.64 0.99
C GLY A 53 -10.42 13.76 2.30
N ASP A 54 -10.91 13.21 3.41
CA ASP A 54 -10.18 13.11 4.66
C ASP A 54 -9.14 11.97 4.56
N PRO A 55 -7.83 12.27 4.65
CA PRO A 55 -6.80 11.25 4.54
C PRO A 55 -6.90 10.19 5.66
N VAL A 56 -7.33 10.56 6.86
CA VAL A 56 -7.45 9.62 7.99
C VAL A 56 -8.56 8.61 7.74
N LEU A 57 -9.73 9.08 7.30
CA LEU A 57 -10.86 8.19 6.97
C LEU A 57 -10.55 7.32 5.75
N ARG A 58 -9.90 7.88 4.74
CA ARG A 58 -9.47 7.12 3.57
C ARG A 58 -8.50 6.01 3.97
N ASP A 59 -7.48 6.32 4.76
CA ASP A 59 -6.45 5.35 5.13
C ASP A 59 -7.05 4.25 6.02
N LEU A 60 -7.95 4.59 6.95
CA LEU A 60 -8.72 3.61 7.73
C LEU A 60 -9.58 2.69 6.85
N ALA A 61 -10.28 3.24 5.85
CA ALA A 61 -11.07 2.45 4.91
C ALA A 61 -10.19 1.53 4.05
N ILE A 62 -9.02 2.00 3.62
CA ILE A 62 -8.04 1.20 2.88
C ILE A 62 -7.54 0.04 3.75
N GLU A 63 -7.09 0.33 4.98
CA GLU A 63 -6.58 -0.68 5.93
C GLU A 63 -7.63 -1.77 6.18
N PHE A 64 -8.87 -1.38 6.46
CA PHE A 64 -9.97 -2.33 6.62
C PHE A 64 -10.18 -3.19 5.36
N GLY A 65 -10.26 -2.55 4.20
CA GLY A 65 -10.59 -3.25 2.96
C GLY A 65 -9.48 -4.20 2.48
N VAL A 66 -8.21 -3.85 2.66
CA VAL A 66 -7.05 -4.70 2.32
C VAL A 66 -7.04 -5.99 3.14
N ASN A 67 -7.40 -5.89 4.42
CA ASN A 67 -7.46 -7.00 5.35
C ASN A 67 -8.79 -7.79 5.29
N SER A 68 -9.76 -7.33 4.50
CA SER A 68 -11.06 -7.98 4.41
C SER A 68 -10.99 -9.34 3.70
N PRO A 69 -11.71 -10.37 4.18
CA PRO A 69 -11.88 -11.63 3.46
C PRO A 69 -12.74 -11.48 2.20
N ASP A 70 -13.49 -10.39 2.05
CA ASP A 70 -14.33 -10.12 0.88
C ASP A 70 -13.49 -9.53 -0.28
N PRO A 71 -13.47 -10.17 -1.47
CA PRO A 71 -12.74 -9.66 -2.63
C PRO A 71 -13.21 -8.28 -3.12
N GLU A 72 -14.47 -7.91 -2.92
CA GLU A 72 -15.00 -6.60 -3.33
C GLU A 72 -14.41 -5.47 -2.48
N PHE A 73 -14.30 -5.69 -1.16
CA PHE A 73 -13.65 -4.75 -0.25
C PHE A 73 -12.16 -4.61 -0.55
N ARG A 74 -11.44 -5.73 -0.75
CA ARG A 74 -10.04 -5.68 -1.20
C ARG A 74 -9.91 -4.91 -2.50
N HIS A 75 -10.86 -5.09 -3.42
CA HIS A 75 -10.83 -4.40 -4.69
C HIS A 75 -10.97 -2.88 -4.52
N LEU A 76 -11.96 -2.44 -3.74
CA LEU A 76 -12.19 -1.02 -3.45
C LEU A 76 -11.00 -0.38 -2.75
N ALA A 77 -10.41 -1.08 -1.78
CA ALA A 77 -9.25 -0.60 -1.02
C ALA A 77 -8.05 -0.37 -1.93
N MET A 78 -7.72 -1.37 -2.76
CA MET A 78 -6.61 -1.28 -3.70
C MET A 78 -6.79 -0.17 -4.71
N LEU A 79 -8.02 0.01 -5.22
CA LEU A 79 -8.33 1.09 -6.15
C LEU A 79 -8.16 2.47 -5.48
N ALA A 80 -8.65 2.62 -4.25
CA ALA A 80 -8.52 3.85 -3.47
C ALA A 80 -7.06 4.18 -3.17
N TRP A 81 -6.29 3.16 -2.73
CA TRP A 81 -4.87 3.30 -2.48
C TRP A 81 -4.10 3.71 -3.73
N PHE A 82 -4.28 3.06 -4.88
CA PHE A 82 -3.60 3.51 -6.11
C PHE A 82 -4.01 4.92 -6.54
N LYS A 83 -5.27 5.31 -6.35
CA LYS A 83 -5.78 6.67 -6.65
C LYS A 83 -5.22 7.74 -5.70
N SER A 84 -4.71 7.38 -4.52
CA SER A 84 -4.04 8.31 -3.62
C SER A 84 -2.62 8.68 -4.05
N ASN A 85 -2.18 8.21 -5.23
CA ASN A 85 -0.85 8.42 -5.80
C ASN A 85 0.29 8.00 -4.85
N PRO A 86 0.26 6.76 -4.32
CA PRO A 86 1.15 6.33 -3.26
C PRO A 86 2.59 6.29 -3.77
N ARG A 87 3.50 6.75 -2.92
CA ARG A 87 4.92 6.46 -3.07
C ARG A 87 5.15 5.04 -2.56
N MET A 88 5.66 4.20 -3.43
CA MET A 88 5.81 2.77 -3.20
C MET A 88 7.28 2.41 -3.17
N GLU A 89 7.61 1.50 -2.26
CA GLU A 89 8.88 0.82 -2.24
C GLU A 89 8.64 -0.59 -2.75
N ILE A 90 9.28 -0.90 -3.87
CA ILE A 90 9.19 -2.22 -4.48
C ILE A 90 10.48 -2.95 -4.16
N VAL A 91 10.41 -3.90 -3.23
CA VAL A 91 11.53 -4.79 -2.96
C VAL A 91 11.57 -5.84 -4.07
N VAL A 92 12.69 -5.93 -4.76
CA VAL A 92 12.95 -6.89 -5.83
C VAL A 92 13.98 -7.87 -5.32
N GLU A 93 13.59 -9.13 -5.17
CA GLU A 93 14.50 -10.21 -4.73
C GLU A 93 14.92 -11.06 -5.92
N ASN A 94 16.15 -11.57 -5.92
CA ASN A 94 16.60 -12.59 -6.87
C ASN A 94 16.92 -13.87 -6.11
N ASN A 95 16.36 -15.00 -6.55
CA ASN A 95 16.69 -16.32 -6.01
C ASN A 95 18.12 -16.72 -6.43
N GLY A 96 19.13 -16.19 -5.75
CA GLY A 96 20.53 -16.51 -5.97
C GLY A 96 21.44 -15.27 -6.08
N SER A 97 22.72 -15.52 -6.38
CA SER A 97 23.69 -14.43 -6.54
C SER A 97 23.30 -13.51 -7.70
N PRO A 98 23.26 -12.18 -7.50
CA PRO A 98 22.85 -11.24 -8.54
C PRO A 98 23.87 -11.21 -9.68
N ASP A 99 23.43 -11.66 -10.85
CA ASP A 99 24.23 -11.63 -12.08
C ASP A 99 24.40 -10.19 -12.62
N GLN A 100 25.18 -10.05 -13.69
CA GLN A 100 25.43 -8.74 -14.31
C GLN A 100 24.13 -8.08 -14.84
N ASN A 101 23.16 -8.89 -15.27
CA ASN A 101 21.89 -8.40 -15.80
C ASN A 101 21.01 -7.83 -14.70
N PHE A 102 20.88 -8.52 -13.57
CA PHE A 102 20.14 -8.08 -12.40
C PHE A 102 20.72 -6.79 -11.84
N ARG A 103 22.05 -6.71 -11.69
CA ARG A 103 22.74 -5.47 -11.27
C ARG A 103 22.52 -4.31 -12.23
N ARG A 104 22.48 -4.57 -13.53
CA ARG A 104 22.16 -3.54 -14.54
C ARG A 104 20.73 -3.04 -14.40
N VAL A 105 19.75 -3.92 -14.16
CA VAL A 105 18.36 -3.54 -13.92
C VAL A 105 18.23 -2.72 -12.63
N ALA A 106 18.87 -3.15 -11.54
CA ALA A 106 18.89 -2.43 -10.27
C ALA A 106 19.44 -1.01 -10.45
N ARG A 107 20.58 -0.86 -11.11
CA ARG A 107 21.20 0.45 -11.36
C ARG A 107 20.35 1.35 -12.27
N GLY A 108 19.68 0.76 -13.26
CA GLY A 108 18.70 1.48 -14.08
C GLY A 108 17.48 2.00 -13.28
N ARG A 109 17.27 1.50 -12.06
CA ARG A 109 16.25 1.95 -11.10
C ARG A 109 16.84 2.78 -9.95
N GLY A 110 18.11 3.17 -10.05
CA GLY A 110 18.78 3.96 -9.03
C GLY A 110 19.15 3.18 -7.76
N SER A 111 19.26 1.85 -7.83
CA SER A 111 19.62 0.99 -6.70
C SER A 111 20.81 0.07 -7.02
N GLU A 112 21.45 -0.50 -6.00
CA GLU A 112 22.42 -1.60 -6.14
C GLU A 112 21.91 -2.81 -5.33
N PRO A 113 22.01 -4.06 -5.84
CA PRO A 113 21.65 -5.23 -5.07
C PRO A 113 22.56 -5.46 -3.88
N ASN A 114 21.98 -5.84 -2.73
CA ASN A 114 22.73 -6.29 -1.56
C ASN A 114 23.34 -7.70 -1.79
N SER A 115 24.07 -8.22 -0.80
CA SER A 115 24.67 -9.56 -0.85
C SER A 115 23.64 -10.70 -0.95
N GLN A 116 22.39 -10.44 -0.57
CA GLN A 116 21.27 -11.37 -0.64
C GLN A 116 20.53 -11.32 -2.00
N GLY A 117 20.98 -10.49 -2.95
CA GLY A 117 20.35 -10.35 -4.25
C GLY A 117 19.06 -9.53 -4.22
N GLN A 118 18.87 -8.67 -3.22
CA GLN A 118 17.71 -7.77 -3.12
C GLN A 118 18.09 -6.35 -3.49
N PHE A 119 17.20 -5.62 -4.16
CA PHE A 119 17.29 -4.17 -4.29
C PHE A 119 15.93 -3.50 -4.10
N ILE A 120 15.93 -2.22 -3.72
CA ILE A 120 14.71 -1.44 -3.52
C ILE A 120 14.51 -0.53 -4.73
N TRP A 121 13.33 -0.58 -5.33
CA TRP A 121 12.91 0.35 -6.35
C TRP A 121 11.83 1.28 -5.79
N ILE A 122 12.20 2.55 -5.62
CA ILE A 122 11.27 3.59 -5.20
C ILE A 122 10.54 4.10 -6.44
N THR A 123 9.21 4.11 -6.39
CA THR A 123 8.38 4.59 -7.49
C THR A 123 7.11 5.25 -6.95
N GLN A 124 6.34 5.90 -7.81
CA GLN A 124 5.09 6.53 -7.44
C GLN A 124 4.06 6.35 -8.56
N ILE A 125 2.80 6.13 -8.19
CA ILE A 125 1.69 6.26 -9.13
C ILE A 125 1.47 7.74 -9.43
N THR A 126 1.49 8.09 -10.71
CA THR A 126 1.32 9.47 -11.17
C THR A 126 -0.01 9.69 -11.90
N GLY A 127 -0.81 8.63 -12.08
CA GLY A 127 -2.15 8.74 -12.66
C GLY A 127 -2.71 7.41 -13.14
N TYR A 128 -3.78 7.50 -13.93
CA TYR A 128 -4.47 6.36 -14.53
C TYR A 128 -4.60 6.57 -16.05
N ASN A 129 -4.23 5.56 -16.83
CA ASN A 129 -4.43 5.51 -18.27
C ASN A 129 -5.70 4.69 -18.55
N ALA A 130 -6.76 5.36 -18.99
CA ALA A 130 -8.06 4.74 -19.24
C ALA A 130 -8.06 3.82 -20.46
N GLN A 131 -7.22 4.10 -21.46
CA GLN A 131 -7.12 3.32 -22.69
C GLN A 131 -6.44 1.97 -22.44
N GLU A 132 -5.38 1.95 -21.63
CA GLU A 132 -4.66 0.73 -21.21
C GLU A 132 -5.18 0.14 -19.90
N THR A 133 -6.23 0.74 -19.32
CA THR A 133 -6.87 0.36 -18.05
C THR A 133 -5.87 0.11 -16.91
N CYS A 134 -4.88 0.99 -16.75
CA CYS A 134 -3.74 0.79 -15.85
C CYS A 134 -3.41 2.05 -15.04
N PHE A 135 -2.82 1.86 -13.87
CA PHE A 135 -2.13 2.92 -13.13
C PHE A 135 -0.73 3.12 -13.69
N VAL A 136 -0.35 4.37 -13.90
CA VAL A 136 0.93 4.74 -14.52
C VAL A 136 1.93 5.24 -13.49
N SER A 137 3.20 4.97 -13.76
CA SER A 137 4.32 5.63 -13.12
C SER A 137 5.15 6.34 -14.20
N GLY A 138 5.22 7.66 -14.10
CA GLY A 138 5.68 8.51 -15.20
C GLY A 138 4.79 8.32 -16.43
N ASN A 139 5.37 7.87 -17.54
CA ASN A 139 4.66 7.68 -18.81
C ASN A 139 4.36 6.20 -19.12
N THR A 140 4.51 5.30 -18.15
CA THR A 140 4.37 3.85 -18.38
C THR A 140 3.36 3.22 -17.43
N CYS A 141 2.53 2.31 -17.95
CA CYS A 141 1.70 1.47 -17.09
C CYS A 141 2.58 0.66 -16.15
N LEU A 142 2.26 0.71 -14.86
CA LEU A 142 2.95 -0.04 -13.83
C LEU A 142 2.03 -1.06 -13.16
N PHE A 143 0.82 -0.67 -12.78
CA PHE A 143 -0.13 -1.56 -12.12
C PHE A 143 -1.43 -1.66 -12.89
N ARG A 144 -2.06 -2.84 -12.81
CA ARG A 144 -3.44 -3.09 -13.23
C ARG A 144 -4.17 -3.72 -12.08
N HIS A 145 -5.44 -3.42 -11.96
CA HIS A 145 -6.26 -3.99 -10.92
C HIS A 145 -7.67 -4.21 -11.47
N THR A 146 -8.20 -5.41 -11.27
CA THR A 146 -9.53 -5.82 -11.71
C THR A 146 -10.22 -6.53 -10.54
N PRO A 147 -11.52 -6.83 -10.62
CA PRO A 147 -12.18 -7.66 -9.62
C PRO A 147 -11.52 -9.04 -9.42
N ASN A 148 -10.77 -9.52 -10.41
CA ASN A 148 -10.14 -10.84 -10.39
C ASN A 148 -8.70 -10.83 -9.87
N GLY A 149 -8.10 -9.67 -9.57
CA GLY A 149 -6.73 -9.60 -9.07
C GLY A 149 -5.99 -8.29 -9.34
N ALA A 150 -4.71 -8.27 -8.99
CA ALA A 150 -3.79 -7.19 -9.27
C ALA A 150 -2.64 -7.70 -10.16
N TRP A 151 -2.09 -6.83 -10.99
CA TRP A 151 -0.93 -7.14 -11.82
C TRP A 151 0.08 -6.00 -11.81
N ILE A 152 1.35 -6.34 -11.85
CA ILE A 152 2.46 -5.40 -12.09
C ILE A 152 3.03 -5.63 -13.49
N ARG A 153 3.37 -4.54 -14.19
CA ARG A 153 4.03 -4.59 -15.49
C ARG A 153 5.55 -4.60 -15.30
N GLN A 154 6.21 -5.61 -15.84
CA GLN A 154 7.66 -5.76 -15.80
C GLN A 154 8.18 -6.21 -17.17
N SER A 155 9.06 -5.41 -17.79
CA SER A 155 9.66 -5.74 -19.09
C SER A 155 8.62 -6.11 -20.16
N SER A 156 7.54 -5.32 -20.23
CA SER A 156 6.38 -5.49 -21.12
C SER A 156 5.43 -6.65 -20.81
N VAL A 157 5.68 -7.44 -19.77
CA VAL A 157 4.79 -8.54 -19.34
C VAL A 157 3.99 -8.12 -18.11
N TRP A 158 2.72 -8.51 -18.05
CA TRP A 158 1.87 -8.38 -16.86
C TRP A 158 2.02 -9.61 -15.98
N GLN A 159 2.21 -9.40 -14.70
CA GLN A 159 2.50 -10.45 -13.73
C GLN A 159 1.56 -10.28 -12.56
N GLU A 160 0.87 -11.36 -12.20
CA GLU A 160 -0.12 -11.33 -11.14
C GLU A 160 0.57 -11.13 -9.78
N ILE A 161 -0.06 -10.32 -8.95
CA ILE A 161 0.34 -10.07 -7.57
C ILE A 161 -0.91 -10.17 -6.69
N ALA A 162 -0.74 -10.62 -5.46
CA ALA A 162 -1.79 -10.78 -4.47
C ALA A 162 -1.34 -10.18 -3.13
N ILE A 163 -2.30 -9.73 -2.33
CA ILE A 163 -2.06 -9.34 -0.94
C ILE A 163 -1.74 -10.61 -0.14
N ASN A 164 -0.59 -10.63 0.54
CA ASN A 164 -0.21 -11.72 1.43
C ASN A 164 -0.76 -11.48 2.86
N ASN A 165 -0.42 -12.39 3.78
CA ASN A 165 -0.89 -12.32 5.18
C ASN A 165 -0.28 -11.14 5.95
N GLU A 166 0.75 -10.51 5.41
CA GLU A 166 1.43 -9.34 5.96
C GLU A 166 0.89 -8.01 5.40
N GLY A 167 -0.20 -8.03 4.62
CA GLY A 167 -0.77 -6.83 4.01
C GLY A 167 0.07 -6.27 2.87
N GLN A 168 0.96 -7.06 2.26
CA GLN A 168 1.84 -6.64 1.18
C GLN A 168 1.38 -7.21 -0.15
N LEU A 169 1.44 -6.41 -1.22
CA LEU A 169 1.34 -6.96 -2.57
C LEU A 169 2.59 -7.75 -2.90
N SER A 170 2.41 -9.04 -3.18
CA SER A 170 3.48 -9.95 -3.53
C SER A 170 3.14 -10.82 -4.73
N GLY A 171 4.16 -11.21 -5.46
CA GLY A 171 4.04 -12.10 -6.61
C GLY A 171 5.42 -12.49 -7.11
N GLU A 172 5.50 -13.53 -7.93
CA GLU A 172 6.75 -14.04 -8.47
C GLU A 172 6.78 -13.87 -9.98
N ILE A 173 7.88 -13.34 -10.50
CA ILE A 173 8.11 -13.26 -11.94
C ILE A 173 9.22 -14.22 -12.30
N SER A 174 8.91 -15.20 -13.13
CA SER A 174 9.92 -16.00 -13.80
C SER A 174 10.29 -15.34 -15.12
N LYS A 175 11.53 -14.87 -15.26
CA LYS A 175 12.06 -14.46 -16.57
C LYS A 175 12.74 -15.64 -17.27
N SER A 176 12.23 -16.00 -18.44
CA SER A 176 12.85 -16.95 -19.38
C SER A 176 13.53 -16.21 -20.53
N ALA A 177 14.58 -15.43 -20.25
CA ALA A 177 15.35 -14.80 -21.33
C ALA A 177 16.86 -14.87 -21.05
N GLY A 178 17.53 -15.88 -21.62
CA GLY A 178 18.99 -15.87 -21.82
C GLY A 178 19.87 -16.46 -20.71
N GLY A 179 19.44 -17.52 -20.03
CA GLY A 179 20.35 -18.39 -19.25
C GLY A 179 20.34 -18.23 -17.73
N GLY A 180 19.49 -17.37 -17.18
CA GLY A 180 19.23 -17.29 -15.74
C GLY A 180 17.74 -17.12 -15.47
N SER A 181 17.17 -18.02 -14.69
CA SER A 181 15.87 -17.81 -14.05
C SER A 181 16.10 -16.88 -12.86
N ALA A 182 15.61 -15.66 -12.95
CA ALA A 182 15.41 -14.83 -11.78
C ALA A 182 13.93 -14.95 -11.43
N ASN A 183 13.62 -15.56 -10.29
CA ASN A 183 12.33 -15.36 -9.64
C ASN A 183 12.42 -14.03 -8.94
N VAL A 184 11.65 -13.07 -9.42
CA VAL A 184 11.54 -11.79 -8.76
C VAL A 184 10.33 -11.79 -7.86
N ARG A 185 10.56 -11.68 -6.55
CA ARG A 185 9.50 -11.37 -5.59
C ARG A 185 9.38 -9.86 -5.46
N PHE A 186 8.13 -9.40 -5.45
CA PHE A 186 7.77 -8.01 -5.19
C PHE A 186 7.21 -7.92 -3.78
N HIS A 187 7.58 -6.88 -3.05
CA HIS A 187 6.86 -6.47 -1.85
C HIS A 187 6.50 -5.02 -2.04
N VAL A 188 5.19 -4.72 -1.97
CA VAL A 188 4.71 -3.35 -1.94
C VAL A 188 3.89 -3.18 -0.66
N PRO A 189 4.31 -2.29 0.25
CA PRO A 189 3.55 -2.04 1.47
C PRO A 189 2.22 -1.39 1.10
N VAL A 190 1.15 -1.94 1.65
CA VAL A 190 -0.15 -1.27 1.69
C VAL A 190 -0.28 -0.67 3.09
N PRO A 191 -0.78 0.58 3.25
CA PRO A 191 -0.92 1.23 4.54
C PRO A 191 -1.79 0.43 5.51
#